data_AF-A0A9J6HAA0-F1
#
_entry.id   AF-A0A9J6HAA0-F1
#
_cell.length_a   1.000
_cell.length_b   1.000
_cell.length_c   1.000
_cell.angle_alpha   90.00
_cell.angle_beta   90.00
_cell.angle_gamma   90.00
#
_symmetry.space_group_name_H-M   'P 1'
#
loop_
_entity.id
_entity.type
_entity.pdbx_description
1 polymer ?
#
loop_
_entity_poly.entity_id
_entity_poly.type
_entity_poly.pdbx_seq_one_letter_code
_entity_poly.pdbx_strand_id
1 'polypeptide(L)'
;MCKRYPGFLRVAIADPQPERRFFRRGWVTFERTVNIKEICWNLNNIRLRDCELGAIVNRDLSRRIRSVNGIASHRQVIRSDIKLAARIVQNLDTQRSLWSQDEADPASKAAAEQMPGSEAFGVSSKNPLLKNITDYLIEEASAEEEELLGIVESVECAFQGRRMSPVDKSGSPLLPQRLQVLDRLLVYLRVVHSVDYYNHSEYASEDEMPNRCGIMHARGSPPSSKVTPQEVADYISHFEGKIAPFLQPNTKLTEEEANRLGKKDPDAYPWQLASRPGHALS
;
A
#
# COMPACT_ATOMS: atom_id res chain seq x y z
N MET A 1 -9.75 -29.57 -13.99
CA MET A 1 -9.68 -30.56 -12.90
C MET A 1 -10.65 -30.22 -11.77
N CYS A 2 -10.43 -29.15 -11.00
CA CYS A 2 -11.23 -28.86 -9.78
C CYS A 2 -12.71 -28.48 -10.03
N LYS A 3 -13.05 -27.99 -11.23
CA LYS A 3 -14.44 -27.66 -11.62
C LYS A 3 -15.44 -28.83 -11.53
N ARG A 4 -14.96 -30.08 -11.50
CA ARG A 4 -15.83 -31.27 -11.39
C ARG A 4 -16.40 -31.47 -9.98
N TYR A 5 -15.79 -30.86 -8.97
CA TYR A 5 -16.27 -30.93 -7.60
C TYR A 5 -17.30 -29.81 -7.39
N PRO A 6 -18.42 -30.09 -6.70
CA PRO A 6 -19.42 -29.07 -6.40
C PRO A 6 -18.82 -27.96 -5.54
N GLY A 7 -19.37 -26.75 -5.66
CA GLY A 7 -18.93 -25.59 -4.88
C GLY A 7 -17.52 -25.07 -5.23
N PHE A 8 -16.96 -25.43 -6.38
CA PHE A 8 -15.69 -24.83 -6.85
C PHE A 8 -15.88 -23.34 -7.16
N LEU A 9 -15.00 -22.48 -6.63
CA LEU A 9 -15.05 -21.04 -6.88
C LEU A 9 -13.92 -20.59 -7.81
N ARG A 10 -12.66 -20.76 -7.39
CA ARG A 10 -11.49 -20.23 -8.10
C ARG A 10 -10.20 -20.93 -7.70
N VAL A 11 -9.16 -20.75 -8.52
CA VAL A 11 -7.79 -21.17 -8.24
C VAL A 11 -6.92 -19.94 -8.26
N ALA A 12 -6.02 -19.82 -7.28
CA ALA A 12 -4.98 -18.83 -7.25
C ALA A 12 -3.62 -19.53 -7.32
N ILE A 13 -2.67 -18.97 -8.07
CA ILE A 13 -1.33 -19.54 -8.23
C ILE A 13 -0.32 -18.47 -7.87
N ALA A 14 0.54 -18.74 -6.90
CA ALA A 14 1.63 -17.83 -6.54
C ALA A 14 2.75 -17.83 -7.58
N ASP A 15 3.56 -16.78 -7.52
CA ASP A 15 4.74 -16.64 -8.36
C ASP A 15 5.71 -17.81 -8.20
N PRO A 16 6.35 -18.22 -9.31
CA PRO A 16 7.30 -19.32 -9.29
C PRO A 16 8.56 -18.96 -8.49
N GLN A 17 9.00 -19.86 -7.62
CA GLN A 17 10.20 -19.66 -6.80
C GLN A 17 11.44 -20.22 -7.52
N PRO A 18 12.41 -19.39 -7.95
CA PRO A 18 13.61 -19.87 -8.65
C PRO A 18 14.40 -20.91 -7.85
N GLU A 19 14.48 -20.73 -6.52
CA GLU A 19 15.19 -21.63 -5.59
C GLU A 19 14.56 -23.03 -5.55
N ARG A 20 13.28 -23.12 -5.92
CA ARG A 20 12.53 -24.37 -6.01
C ARG A 20 12.25 -24.73 -7.46
N ARG A 21 13.17 -24.46 -8.39
CA ARG A 21 13.02 -24.82 -9.82
C ARG A 21 11.73 -24.28 -10.44
N PHE A 22 11.32 -23.08 -10.05
CA PHE A 22 10.11 -22.42 -10.52
C PHE A 22 8.80 -23.16 -10.15
N PHE A 23 8.82 -24.02 -9.13
CA PHE A 23 7.59 -24.58 -8.58
C PHE A 23 6.70 -23.46 -8.01
N ARG A 24 5.39 -23.63 -8.22
CA ARG A 24 4.36 -22.68 -7.78
C ARG A 24 3.49 -23.31 -6.70
N ARG A 25 3.09 -22.50 -5.73
CA ARG A 25 2.05 -22.89 -4.77
C ARG A 25 0.70 -22.49 -5.33
N GLY A 26 -0.29 -23.36 -5.16
CA GLY A 26 -1.66 -23.12 -5.61
C GLY A 26 -2.63 -23.17 -4.44
N TRP A 27 -3.67 -22.34 -4.51
CA TRP A 27 -4.80 -22.36 -3.59
C TRP A 27 -6.06 -22.58 -4.41
N VAL A 28 -6.81 -23.62 -4.05
CA VAL A 28 -8.11 -23.90 -4.66
C VAL A 28 -9.17 -23.53 -3.64
N THR A 29 -10.05 -22.60 -4.00
CA THR A 29 -11.11 -22.09 -3.12
C THR A 29 -12.43 -22.77 -3.47
N PHE A 30 -13.10 -23.28 -2.44
CA PHE A 30 -14.43 -23.87 -2.53
C PHE A 30 -15.42 -23.11 -1.63
N GLU A 31 -16.72 -23.33 -1.85
CA GLU A 31 -17.79 -22.86 -0.99
C GLU A 31 -17.68 -23.45 0.43
N ARG A 32 -18.25 -22.75 1.42
CA ARG A 32 -18.19 -23.22 2.82
C ARG A 32 -19.10 -24.42 3.11
N THR A 33 -20.03 -24.73 2.21
CA THR A 33 -21.04 -25.78 2.34
C THR A 33 -20.49 -27.16 2.01
N VAL A 34 -19.33 -27.27 1.36
CA VAL A 34 -18.78 -28.54 0.88
C VAL A 34 -17.82 -29.19 1.89
N ASN A 35 -17.75 -30.53 1.85
CA ASN A 35 -16.81 -31.28 2.67
C ASN A 35 -15.38 -31.21 2.09
N ILE A 36 -14.62 -30.19 2.49
CA ILE A 36 -13.27 -29.94 1.96
C ILE A 36 -12.29 -31.08 2.25
N LYS A 37 -12.49 -31.86 3.33
CA LYS A 37 -11.60 -32.97 3.69
C LYS A 37 -11.71 -34.11 2.69
N GLU A 38 -12.93 -34.43 2.27
CA GLU A 38 -13.18 -35.45 1.25
C GLU A 38 -12.63 -35.03 -0.12
N ILE A 39 -12.84 -33.75 -0.50
CA ILE A 39 -12.27 -33.20 -1.73
C ILE A 39 -10.74 -33.26 -1.69
N CYS A 40 -10.12 -32.89 -0.56
CA CYS A 40 -8.66 -32.96 -0.38
C CYS A 40 -8.11 -34.38 -0.53
N TRP A 41 -8.79 -35.37 0.05
CA TRP A 41 -8.43 -36.78 -0.10
C TRP A 41 -8.49 -37.23 -1.56
N ASN A 42 -9.56 -36.88 -2.26
CA ASN A 42 -9.75 -37.23 -3.67
C ASN A 42 -8.75 -36.54 -4.61
N LEU A 43 -8.32 -35.32 -4.29
CA LEU A 43 -7.34 -34.57 -5.08
C LEU A 43 -5.93 -35.18 -5.01
N ASN A 44 -5.57 -35.80 -3.89
CA ASN A 44 -4.25 -36.44 -3.71
C ASN A 44 -4.05 -37.68 -4.59
N ASN A 45 -5.12 -38.29 -5.09
CA ASN A 45 -5.06 -39.42 -6.00
C ASN A 45 -4.88 -39.00 -7.48
N ILE A 46 -4.83 -37.70 -7.77
CA ILE A 46 -4.73 -37.17 -9.14
C ILE A 46 -3.30 -36.68 -9.39
N ARG A 47 -2.72 -37.14 -10.50
CA ARG A 47 -1.47 -36.59 -11.05
C ARG A 47 -1.78 -35.69 -12.24
N LEU A 48 -1.06 -34.57 -12.35
CA LEU A 48 -1.20 -33.63 -13.46
C LEU A 48 0.13 -33.52 -14.20
N ARG A 49 0.21 -34.04 -15.44
CA ARG A 49 1.43 -33.99 -16.28
C ARG A 49 2.69 -34.39 -15.48
N ASP A 50 2.59 -35.52 -14.78
CA ASP A 50 3.64 -36.12 -13.94
C ASP A 50 3.99 -35.38 -12.64
N CYS A 51 3.25 -34.32 -12.29
CA CYS A 51 3.35 -33.65 -11.00
C CYS A 51 2.28 -34.16 -10.01
N GLU A 52 2.72 -34.59 -8.84
CA GLU A 52 1.86 -34.84 -7.68
C GLU A 52 1.52 -33.52 -6.98
N LEU A 53 0.23 -33.28 -6.73
CA LEU A 53 -0.22 -32.00 -6.17
C LEU A 53 0.07 -31.85 -4.67
N GLY A 54 0.07 -32.94 -3.90
CA GLY A 54 0.25 -32.90 -2.44
C GLY A 54 -0.71 -31.92 -1.76
N ALA A 55 -2.01 -32.03 -2.05
CA ALA A 55 -3.05 -31.15 -1.53
C ALA A 55 -3.18 -31.29 0.01
N ILE A 56 -3.27 -30.15 0.67
CA ILE A 56 -3.43 -30.01 2.13
C ILE A 56 -4.59 -29.05 2.39
N VAL A 57 -5.41 -29.36 3.39
CA VAL A 57 -6.50 -28.47 3.82
C VAL A 57 -5.92 -27.22 4.46
N ASN A 58 -6.18 -26.06 3.87
CA ASN A 58 -5.77 -24.77 4.40
C ASN A 58 -6.59 -24.40 5.65
N ARG A 59 -5.94 -23.83 6.67
CA ARG A 59 -6.62 -23.32 7.88
C ARG A 59 -7.01 -21.86 7.68
N ASP A 60 -8.13 -21.48 8.29
CA ASP A 60 -8.57 -20.08 8.28
C ASP A 60 -7.61 -19.17 9.06
N LEU A 61 -7.55 -17.91 8.65
CA LEU A 61 -6.76 -16.87 9.31
C LEU A 61 -7.41 -16.52 10.65
N SER A 62 -6.73 -16.86 11.75
CA SER A 62 -7.22 -16.59 13.11
C SER A 62 -6.97 -15.14 13.57
N ARG A 63 -5.83 -14.55 13.17
CA ARG A 63 -5.45 -13.17 13.52
C ARG A 63 -5.33 -12.32 12.26
N ARG A 64 -6.44 -11.69 11.90
CA ARG A 64 -6.53 -10.80 10.72
C ARG A 64 -5.88 -9.43 10.98
N ILE A 65 -6.15 -8.83 12.14
CA ILE A 65 -5.58 -7.55 12.52
C ILE A 65 -4.35 -7.77 13.39
N ARG A 66 -3.23 -7.13 13.03
CA ARG A 66 -1.96 -7.21 13.75
C ARG A 66 -1.51 -5.81 14.15
N SER A 67 -1.07 -5.62 15.39
CA SER A 67 -0.59 -4.33 15.88
C SER A 67 0.88 -4.10 15.54
N VAL A 68 1.23 -2.90 15.07
CA VAL A 68 2.62 -2.44 14.96
C VAL A 68 3.02 -1.59 16.16
N ASN A 69 4.26 -1.09 16.16
CA ASN A 69 4.76 -0.21 17.22
C ASN A 69 3.84 1.02 17.41
N GLY A 70 3.52 1.35 18.67
CA GLY A 70 2.69 2.48 19.06
C GLY A 70 3.26 3.86 18.71
N ILE A 71 4.57 3.96 18.42
CA ILE A 71 5.21 5.19 17.90
C ILE A 71 4.52 5.69 16.62
N ALA A 72 3.90 4.79 15.84
CA ALA A 72 3.10 5.14 14.67
C ALA A 72 1.93 6.11 14.95
N SER A 73 1.51 6.25 16.22
CA SER A 73 0.47 7.21 16.63
C SER A 73 1.02 8.58 17.03
N HIS A 74 2.33 8.80 16.93
CA HIS A 74 2.96 10.08 17.28
C HIS A 74 2.67 11.16 16.21
N ARG A 75 2.48 12.42 16.63
CA ARG A 75 2.07 13.53 15.76
C ARG A 75 2.97 13.73 14.55
N GLN A 76 4.29 13.69 14.75
CA GLN A 76 5.26 13.85 13.67
C GLN A 76 5.26 12.66 12.70
N VAL A 77 5.06 11.45 13.22
CA VAL A 77 5.00 10.22 12.40
C VAL A 77 3.75 10.23 11.52
N ILE A 78 2.58 10.55 12.09
CA ILE A 78 1.32 10.66 11.35
C ILE A 78 1.44 11.66 10.19
N ARG A 79 2.09 12.81 10.42
CA ARG A 79 2.32 13.82 9.38
C ARG A 79 3.23 13.28 8.27
N SER A 80 4.31 12.58 8.62
CA SER A 80 5.18 11.92 7.63
C SER A 80 4.41 10.85 6.85
N ASP A 81 3.62 10.04 7.55
CA ASP A 81 2.82 8.96 6.97
C ASP A 81 1.78 9.48 5.97
N ILE A 82 1.12 10.60 6.25
CA ILE A 82 0.19 11.23 5.29
C ILE A 82 0.93 11.59 4.00
N LYS A 83 2.12 12.19 4.11
CA LYS A 83 2.96 12.55 2.95
C LYS A 83 3.38 11.30 2.17
N LEU A 84 3.82 10.25 2.84
CA LEU A 84 4.24 9.00 2.20
C LEU A 84 3.06 8.29 1.54
N ALA A 85 1.97 8.09 2.27
CA ALA A 85 0.76 7.45 1.76
C ALA A 85 0.19 8.19 0.54
N ALA A 86 0.13 9.52 0.57
CA ALA A 86 -0.32 10.32 -0.57
C ALA A 86 0.56 10.10 -1.82
N ARG A 87 1.89 10.08 -1.67
CA ARG A 87 2.82 9.80 -2.77
C ARG A 87 2.68 8.39 -3.31
N ILE A 88 2.50 7.39 -2.44
CA ILE A 88 2.30 5.99 -2.84
C ILE A 88 0.99 5.86 -3.61
N VAL A 89 -0.10 6.44 -3.11
CA VAL A 89 -1.40 6.47 -3.80
C VAL A 89 -1.24 7.05 -5.20
N GLN A 90 -0.60 8.22 -5.33
CA GLN A 90 -0.39 8.85 -6.62
C GLN A 90 0.45 7.99 -7.58
N ASN A 91 1.54 7.38 -7.09
CA ASN A 91 2.38 6.50 -7.90
C ASN A 91 1.61 5.26 -8.38
N LEU A 92 0.95 4.55 -7.47
CA LEU A 92 0.19 3.33 -7.80
C LEU A 92 -1.02 3.63 -8.69
N ASP A 93 -1.73 4.73 -8.44
CA ASP A 93 -2.84 5.18 -9.29
C ASP A 93 -2.36 5.46 -10.73
N THR A 94 -1.19 6.08 -10.88
CA THR A 94 -0.57 6.35 -12.18
C THR A 94 -0.13 5.06 -12.87
N GLN A 95 0.51 4.15 -12.14
CA GLN A 95 0.95 2.85 -12.66
C GLN A 95 -0.21 1.99 -13.15
N ARG A 96 -1.35 2.03 -12.46
CA ARG A 96 -2.57 1.27 -12.78
C ARG A 96 -3.54 2.05 -13.69
N SER A 97 -3.23 3.31 -14.02
CA SER A 97 -4.07 4.20 -14.84
C SER A 97 -5.53 4.29 -14.38
N LEU A 98 -5.79 4.26 -13.07
CA LEU A 98 -7.15 4.20 -12.50
C LEU A 98 -7.96 5.49 -12.71
N TRP A 99 -7.28 6.64 -12.79
CA TRP A 99 -7.90 7.96 -12.90
C TRP A 99 -7.57 8.68 -14.21
N SER A 100 -7.03 7.94 -15.19
CA SER A 100 -6.85 8.40 -16.56
C SER A 100 -8.24 8.53 -17.20
N GLN A 101 -8.55 9.67 -17.81
CA GLN A 101 -9.81 9.80 -18.55
C GLN A 101 -9.75 8.87 -19.75
N ASP A 102 -10.69 7.93 -19.82
CA ASP A 102 -11.12 7.41 -21.11
C ASP A 102 -11.56 8.60 -21.98
N GLU A 103 -11.16 8.54 -23.24
CA GLU A 103 -11.45 9.47 -24.33
C GLU A 103 -12.94 9.92 -24.37
N ALA A 104 -13.26 10.99 -23.64
CA ALA A 104 -14.52 11.73 -23.73
C ALA A 104 -14.31 13.17 -23.21
N ASP A 105 -13.58 13.99 -23.97
CA ASP A 105 -13.85 15.42 -24.22
C ASP A 105 -12.59 16.13 -24.75
N PRO A 106 -12.56 16.57 -26.02
CA PRO A 106 -11.40 17.25 -26.61
C PRO A 106 -11.13 18.65 -26.04
N ALA A 107 -12.00 19.19 -25.17
CA ALA A 107 -11.85 20.50 -24.56
C ALA A 107 -10.85 20.54 -23.39
N SER A 108 -10.51 19.40 -22.78
CA SER A 108 -9.63 19.34 -21.61
C SER A 108 -8.13 19.24 -21.96
N LYS A 109 -7.79 18.85 -23.19
CA LYS A 109 -6.40 18.75 -23.67
C LYS A 109 -5.73 20.13 -23.81
N ALA A 110 -6.49 21.17 -24.19
CA ALA A 110 -5.95 22.53 -24.34
C ALA A 110 -5.59 23.22 -23.01
N ALA A 111 -6.17 22.81 -21.89
CA ALA A 111 -5.88 23.40 -20.57
C ALA A 111 -4.67 22.74 -19.88
N ALA A 112 -4.27 21.54 -20.30
CA ALA A 112 -3.17 20.80 -19.70
C ALA A 112 -1.78 21.21 -20.24
N GLU A 113 -1.71 21.83 -21.42
CA GLU A 113 -0.46 22.19 -22.10
C GLU A 113 0.07 23.60 -21.74
N GLN A 114 -0.65 24.37 -20.91
CA GLN A 114 -0.23 25.69 -20.46
C GLN A 114 -0.12 25.79 -18.94
N MET A 115 0.76 25.01 -18.31
CA MET A 115 1.32 25.39 -17.00
C MET A 115 2.73 24.78 -16.85
N PRO A 116 3.81 25.58 -16.93
CA PRO A 116 5.15 25.09 -16.68
C PRO A 116 5.40 24.97 -15.16
N GLY A 117 5.88 23.81 -14.75
CA GLY A 117 6.77 23.59 -13.60
C GLY A 117 6.41 24.23 -12.25
N SER A 118 5.68 23.49 -11.42
CA SER A 118 5.79 23.62 -9.96
C SER A 118 6.18 22.27 -9.35
N GLU A 119 7.46 21.90 -9.50
CA GLU A 119 8.10 20.75 -8.85
C GLU A 119 8.35 21.00 -7.35
N ALA A 120 7.30 21.41 -6.64
CA ALA A 120 7.27 21.49 -5.19
C ALA A 120 5.87 21.10 -4.73
N PHE A 121 5.67 19.82 -4.43
CA PHE A 121 4.52 19.33 -3.68
C PHE A 121 3.13 19.42 -4.37
N GLY A 122 3.07 19.59 -5.69
CA GLY A 122 1.82 19.65 -6.45
C GLY A 122 1.18 18.27 -6.68
N VAL A 123 0.44 17.76 -5.70
CA VAL A 123 -0.39 16.54 -5.83
C VAL A 123 -1.64 16.85 -6.68
N SER A 124 -1.47 17.09 -7.98
CA SER A 124 -2.60 17.27 -8.92
C SER A 124 -3.16 15.90 -9.35
N SER A 125 -3.71 15.14 -8.40
CA SER A 125 -4.43 13.90 -8.69
C SER A 125 -5.94 14.15 -8.79
N LYS A 126 -6.59 13.46 -9.72
CA LYS A 126 -8.07 13.45 -9.83
C LYS A 126 -8.73 12.62 -8.71
N ASN A 127 -7.94 11.84 -7.97
CA ASN A 127 -8.43 11.05 -6.84
C ASN A 127 -9.02 11.98 -5.76
N PRO A 128 -10.31 11.83 -5.39
CA PRO A 128 -10.95 12.70 -4.41
C PRO A 128 -10.30 12.66 -3.02
N LEU A 129 -9.58 11.57 -2.69
CA LEU A 129 -8.89 11.43 -1.41
C LEU A 129 -7.64 12.32 -1.29
N LEU A 130 -7.09 12.77 -2.41
CA LEU A 130 -5.89 13.61 -2.44
C LEU A 130 -6.21 15.11 -2.54
N LYS A 131 -7.49 15.47 -2.66
CA LYS A 131 -7.93 16.88 -2.65
C LYS A 131 -7.59 17.52 -1.31
N ASN A 132 -6.93 18.67 -1.35
CA ASN A 132 -6.57 19.48 -0.18
C ASN A 132 -5.70 18.74 0.85
N ILE A 133 -4.95 17.72 0.42
CA ILE A 133 -4.10 16.94 1.33
C ILE A 133 -2.98 17.80 1.94
N THR A 134 -2.56 18.83 1.21
CA THR A 134 -1.53 19.80 1.61
C THR A 134 -1.91 20.59 2.85
N ASP A 135 -3.19 20.86 3.06
CA ASP A 135 -3.69 21.68 4.17
C ASP A 135 -3.44 20.96 5.50
N TYR A 136 -3.62 19.64 5.51
CA TYR A 136 -3.32 18.79 6.67
C TYR A 136 -1.82 18.66 6.96
N LEU A 137 -0.99 18.98 5.97
CA LEU A 137 0.47 18.98 6.04
C LEU A 137 1.04 20.36 6.34
N ILE A 138 0.26 21.39 6.63
CA ILE A 138 0.79 22.67 7.14
C ILE A 138 0.60 22.66 8.66
N GLU A 139 1.62 23.10 9.41
CA GLU A 139 1.45 23.35 10.85
C GLU A 139 0.99 24.79 11.00
N GLU A 140 -0.31 24.97 11.21
CA GLU A 140 -0.86 26.23 11.68
C GLU A 140 -0.47 26.36 13.17
N ALA A 141 0.55 27.17 13.44
CA ALA A 141 0.92 27.58 14.78
C ALA A 141 0.59 29.07 14.92
N SER A 142 -0.06 29.44 16.03
CA SER A 142 -0.34 30.84 16.39
C SER A 142 0.93 31.46 16.96
N ALA A 143 1.97 31.58 16.12
CA ALA A 143 3.29 32.07 16.53
C ALA A 143 3.21 33.49 17.13
N GLU A 144 2.29 34.31 16.62
CA GLU A 144 1.99 35.64 17.15
C GLU A 144 1.44 35.58 18.58
N GLU A 145 0.52 34.66 18.87
CA GLU A 145 -0.07 34.51 20.20
C GLU A 145 0.95 33.94 21.20
N GLU A 146 1.78 32.97 20.80
CA GLU A 146 2.83 32.41 21.65
C GLU A 146 3.92 33.44 21.98
N GLU A 147 4.30 34.29 21.01
CA GLU A 147 5.25 35.38 21.22
C GLU A 147 4.66 36.49 22.10
N LEU A 148 3.38 36.85 21.91
CA LEU A 148 2.66 37.81 22.74
C LEU A 148 2.44 37.32 24.17
N LEU A 149 2.27 36.01 24.37
CA LEU A 149 2.14 35.39 25.69
C LEU A 149 3.48 35.24 26.42
N GLY A 150 4.61 35.48 25.75
CA GLY A 150 5.93 35.57 26.39
C GLY A 150 6.36 34.29 27.12
N ILE A 151 5.91 33.11 26.68
CA ILE A 151 6.39 31.83 27.22
C ILE A 151 7.80 31.58 26.66
N VAL A 152 8.76 32.30 27.20
CA VAL A 152 10.17 32.01 27.03
C VAL A 152 10.45 30.76 27.87
N GLU A 153 11.09 29.75 27.27
CA GLU A 153 11.63 28.57 27.97
C GLU A 153 12.50 29.03 29.16
N SER A 154 11.90 29.17 30.33
CA SER A 154 12.59 29.37 31.60
C SER A 154 12.56 28.04 32.32
N VAL A 155 13.71 27.38 32.27
CA VAL A 155 14.02 26.20 33.08
C VAL A 155 13.87 26.58 34.56
N GLU A 156 13.02 25.81 35.24
CA GLU A 156 12.85 25.66 36.70
C GLU A 156 12.21 26.81 37.52
N CYS A 157 10.95 26.59 37.93
CA CYS A 157 10.54 26.90 39.30
C CYS A 157 9.44 25.94 39.81
N ALA A 158 9.87 25.07 40.72
CA ALA A 158 9.19 24.37 41.81
C ALA A 158 7.64 24.24 41.88
N PHE A 159 7.21 22.97 41.99
CA PHE A 159 6.35 22.45 43.05
C PHE A 159 5.36 23.43 43.73
N GLN A 160 4.10 23.40 43.29
CA GLN A 160 2.94 23.37 44.19
C GLN A 160 1.64 22.98 43.46
N GLY A 161 1.25 21.70 43.63
CA GLY A 161 -0.09 21.39 44.14
C GLY A 161 -1.35 21.76 43.34
N ARG A 162 -1.30 21.95 42.02
CA ARG A 162 -2.54 22.00 41.22
C ARG A 162 -2.89 20.58 40.75
N ARG A 163 -3.96 20.03 41.32
CA ARG A 163 -4.59 18.78 40.85
C ARG A 163 -4.66 18.81 39.32
N MET A 164 -4.01 17.83 38.68
CA MET A 164 -4.10 17.60 37.24
C MET A 164 -5.57 17.44 36.85
N SER A 165 -6.16 18.50 36.31
CA SER A 165 -7.33 18.41 35.44
C SER A 165 -6.91 17.69 34.16
N PRO A 166 -7.73 16.79 33.58
CA PRO A 166 -7.37 15.97 32.42
C PRO A 166 -7.39 16.76 31.09
N VAL A 167 -6.92 18.01 31.10
CA VAL A 167 -6.92 18.96 29.99
C VAL A 167 -5.52 19.15 29.39
N ASP A 168 -4.47 18.52 29.94
CA ASP A 168 -3.15 18.45 29.29
C ASP A 168 -3.07 17.28 28.30
N LYS A 169 -4.07 17.19 27.41
CA LYS A 169 -3.85 16.62 26.08
C LYS A 169 -3.41 17.80 25.20
N SER A 170 -2.10 17.97 25.03
CA SER A 170 -1.49 18.86 24.03
C SER A 170 -1.78 18.42 22.56
N GLY A 171 -2.96 17.84 22.32
CA GLY A 171 -3.47 17.52 21.01
C GLY A 171 -4.19 18.75 20.48
N SER A 172 -3.51 19.51 19.64
CA SER A 172 -4.17 20.40 18.69
C SER A 172 -5.40 19.68 18.10
N PRO A 173 -6.57 20.34 17.96
CA PRO A 173 -7.80 19.75 17.41
C PRO A 173 -7.62 19.15 15.99
N LEU A 174 -6.49 19.42 15.34
CA LEU A 174 -6.07 18.84 14.06
C LEU A 174 -5.63 17.37 14.14
N LEU A 175 -5.18 16.84 15.28
CA LEU A 175 -4.65 15.46 15.36
C LEU A 175 -5.70 14.38 15.00
N PRO A 176 -6.95 14.42 15.54
CA PRO A 176 -8.00 13.48 15.14
C PRO A 176 -8.36 13.59 13.65
N GLN A 177 -8.33 14.80 13.08
CA GLN A 177 -8.64 15.03 11.67
C GLN A 177 -7.53 14.45 10.77
N ARG A 178 -6.26 14.66 11.12
CA ARG A 178 -5.10 14.06 10.42
C ARG A 178 -5.16 12.53 10.46
N LEU A 179 -5.55 11.95 11.59
CA LEU A 179 -5.76 10.49 11.70
C LEU A 179 -6.86 9.99 10.77
N GLN A 180 -8.01 10.66 10.72
CA GLN A 180 -9.10 10.29 9.79
C GLN A 180 -8.68 10.36 8.33
N VAL A 181 -7.91 11.39 7.96
CA VAL A 181 -7.37 11.55 6.61
C VAL A 181 -6.38 10.42 6.28
N LEU A 182 -5.44 10.14 7.18
CA LEU A 182 -4.49 9.04 7.04
C LEU A 182 -5.23 7.70 6.88
N ASP A 183 -6.20 7.41 7.74
CA ASP A 183 -6.93 6.14 7.71
C ASP A 183 -7.69 5.93 6.40
N ARG A 184 -8.25 6.98 5.80
CA ARG A 184 -8.86 6.89 4.46
C ARG A 184 -7.84 6.52 3.39
N LEU A 185 -6.65 7.11 3.42
CA LEU A 185 -5.56 6.78 2.49
C LEU A 185 -5.10 5.33 2.68
N LEU A 186 -4.92 4.89 3.92
CA LEU A 186 -4.47 3.53 4.24
C LEU A 186 -5.51 2.48 3.84
N VAL A 187 -6.79 2.74 4.07
CA VAL A 187 -7.88 1.86 3.62
C VAL A 187 -7.94 1.80 2.09
N TYR A 188 -7.77 2.94 1.42
CA TYR A 188 -7.70 2.97 -0.06
C TYR A 188 -6.55 2.12 -0.58
N LEU A 189 -5.33 2.30 -0.05
CA LEU A 189 -4.17 1.48 -0.40
C LEU A 189 -4.43 -0.02 -0.15
N ARG A 190 -5.08 -0.36 0.95
CA ARG A 190 -5.32 -1.75 1.33
C ARG A 190 -6.40 -2.43 0.49
N VAL A 191 -7.48 -1.72 0.15
CA VAL A 191 -8.64 -2.28 -0.56
C VAL A 191 -8.47 -2.24 -2.07
N VAL A 192 -7.89 -1.16 -2.61
CA VAL A 192 -7.77 -0.96 -4.06
C VAL A 192 -6.47 -1.57 -4.59
N HIS A 193 -5.35 -1.29 -3.90
CA HIS A 193 -4.02 -1.70 -4.36
C HIS A 193 -3.46 -2.93 -3.62
N SER A 194 -4.21 -3.52 -2.68
CA SER A 194 -3.74 -4.65 -1.86
C SER A 194 -2.41 -4.41 -1.14
N VAL A 195 -2.11 -3.16 -0.79
CA VAL A 195 -0.88 -2.78 -0.05
C VAL A 195 -1.19 -2.65 1.44
N ASP A 196 -0.44 -3.39 2.26
CA ASP A 196 -0.44 -3.23 3.71
C ASP A 196 0.67 -2.26 4.12
N TYR A 197 0.28 -1.00 4.33
CA TYR A 197 1.20 0.11 4.60
C TYR A 197 2.13 -0.13 5.80
N TYR A 198 1.57 -0.57 6.93
CA TYR A 198 2.34 -0.76 8.17
C TYR A 198 3.20 -2.02 8.16
N ASN A 199 2.92 -2.98 7.27
CA ASN A 199 3.77 -4.15 7.04
C ASN A 199 4.74 -3.97 5.86
N HIS A 200 4.60 -2.88 5.10
CA HIS A 200 5.43 -2.55 3.94
C HIS A 200 5.43 -3.68 2.89
N SER A 201 4.27 -4.28 2.63
CA SER A 201 4.14 -5.40 1.69
C SER A 201 2.90 -5.25 0.82
N GLU A 202 3.00 -5.70 -0.43
CA GLU A 202 1.89 -5.82 -1.37
C GLU A 202 1.43 -7.28 -1.45
N TYR A 203 0.12 -7.49 -1.56
CA TYR A 203 -0.51 -8.78 -1.79
C TYR A 203 -1.03 -8.87 -3.23
N ALA A 204 -0.13 -9.08 -4.20
CA ALA A 204 -0.43 -8.96 -5.64
C ALA A 204 -1.62 -9.80 -6.14
N SER A 205 -1.75 -11.06 -5.70
CA SER A 205 -2.81 -11.99 -6.16
C SER A 205 -3.94 -12.17 -5.15
N GLU A 206 -4.19 -11.18 -4.29
CA GLU A 206 -5.13 -11.32 -3.18
C GLU A 206 -6.58 -11.54 -3.62
N ASP A 207 -6.99 -11.00 -4.77
CA ASP A 207 -8.35 -11.19 -5.29
C ASP A 207 -8.65 -12.66 -5.63
N GLU A 208 -7.64 -13.38 -6.11
CA GLU A 208 -7.75 -14.81 -6.41
C GLU A 208 -7.65 -15.68 -5.16
N MET A 209 -6.90 -15.25 -4.14
CA MET A 209 -6.63 -15.99 -2.91
C MET A 209 -7.88 -16.23 -2.05
N PRO A 210 -7.96 -17.33 -1.28
CA PRO A 210 -9.17 -17.71 -0.53
C PRO A 210 -9.77 -16.58 0.32
N ASN A 211 -8.91 -15.83 1.02
CA ASN A 211 -9.29 -14.67 1.83
C ASN A 211 -9.00 -13.38 1.06
N ARG A 212 -10.02 -12.79 0.42
CA ARG A 212 -9.94 -11.43 -0.13
C ARG A 212 -9.83 -10.45 1.04
N CYS A 213 -8.87 -9.52 1.01
CA CYS A 213 -8.50 -8.66 2.14
C CYS A 213 -8.24 -9.46 3.43
N GLY A 214 -7.17 -10.24 3.43
CA GLY A 214 -6.82 -11.17 4.51
C GLY A 214 -6.30 -10.49 5.78
N ILE A 215 -4.99 -10.21 5.81
CA ILE A 215 -4.29 -9.62 6.95
C ILE A 215 -4.17 -8.11 6.75
N MET A 216 -4.27 -7.37 7.85
CA MET A 216 -4.04 -5.93 7.89
C MET A 216 -3.28 -5.57 9.17
N HIS A 217 -2.31 -4.66 9.04
CA HIS A 217 -1.60 -4.12 10.19
C HIS A 217 -2.19 -2.77 10.60
N ALA A 218 -2.34 -2.58 11.91
CA ALA A 218 -2.90 -1.37 12.51
C ALA A 218 -1.97 -0.82 13.58
N ARG A 219 -2.10 0.46 13.89
CA ARG A 219 -1.30 1.13 14.94
C ARG A 219 -1.53 0.44 16.29
N GLY A 220 -0.44 0.15 17.00
CA GLY A 220 -0.50 -0.38 18.36
C GLY A 220 -0.85 0.68 19.39
N SER A 221 -1.08 0.24 20.63
CA SER A 221 -1.28 1.14 21.76
C SER A 221 -0.07 2.07 21.91
N PRO A 222 -0.29 3.37 22.20
CA PRO A 222 0.80 4.31 22.43
C PRO A 222 1.77 3.79 23.51
N PRO A 223 3.08 4.00 23.35
CA PRO A 223 4.06 3.59 24.34
C PRO A 223 3.77 4.25 25.69
N SER A 224 3.97 3.51 26.77
CA SER A 224 3.78 3.99 28.15
C SER A 224 4.90 4.92 28.61
N SER A 225 6.09 4.80 28.01
CA SER A 225 7.24 5.69 28.23
C SER A 225 7.16 6.94 27.35
N LYS A 226 7.80 8.03 27.81
CA LYS A 226 7.99 9.22 26.97
C LYS A 226 8.84 8.84 25.76
N VAL A 227 8.32 9.12 24.56
CA VAL A 227 9.03 8.90 23.29
C VAL A 227 9.99 10.06 23.08
N THR A 228 11.25 9.75 22.79
CA THR A 228 12.25 10.80 22.52
C THR A 228 12.13 11.31 21.08
N PRO A 229 12.48 12.58 20.80
CA PRO A 229 12.48 13.09 19.42
C PRO A 229 13.41 12.30 18.49
N GLN A 230 14.53 11.77 19.02
CA GLN A 230 15.45 10.93 18.25
C GLN A 230 14.80 9.61 17.82
N GLU A 231 14.09 8.92 18.73
CA GLU A 231 13.36 7.69 18.40
C GLU A 231 12.32 7.91 17.30
N VAL A 232 11.67 9.08 17.30
CA VAL A 232 10.69 9.46 16.27
C VAL A 232 11.38 9.65 14.92
N ALA A 233 12.50 10.36 14.88
CA ALA A 233 13.26 10.59 13.65
C ALA A 233 13.81 9.28 13.08
N ASP A 234 14.36 8.41 13.93
CA ASP A 234 14.89 7.10 13.55
C ASP A 234 13.77 6.20 13.00
N TYR A 235 12.60 6.22 13.65
CA TYR A 235 11.42 5.49 13.19
C TYR A 235 11.00 5.93 11.78
N ILE A 236 10.93 7.24 11.53
CA ILE A 236 10.53 7.78 10.22
C ILE A 236 11.54 7.37 9.14
N SER A 237 12.84 7.55 9.39
CA SER A 237 13.89 7.20 8.43
C SER A 237 13.89 5.70 8.09
N HIS A 238 13.75 4.84 9.10
CA HIS A 238 13.67 3.39 8.90
C HIS A 238 12.41 2.97 8.14
N PHE A 239 11.29 3.64 8.40
CA PHE A 239 10.04 3.38 7.70
C PHE A 239 10.12 3.78 6.23
N GLU A 240 10.69 4.97 5.94
CA GLU A 240 10.91 5.45 4.58
C GLU A 240 11.80 4.49 3.77
N GLY A 241 12.88 3.99 4.37
CA GLY A 241 13.76 3.02 3.72
C GLY A 241 13.04 1.73 3.29
N LYS A 242 12.09 1.23 4.10
CA LYS A 242 11.31 0.03 3.76
C LYS A 242 10.23 0.28 2.72
N ILE A 243 9.65 1.49 2.70
CA ILE A 243 8.55 1.82 1.80
C ILE A 243 9.04 2.37 0.45
N ALA A 244 10.33 2.68 0.33
CA ALA A 244 10.98 3.18 -0.88
C ALA A 244 10.61 2.43 -2.18
N PRO A 245 10.48 1.08 -2.21
CA PRO A 245 10.07 0.38 -3.42
C PRO A 245 8.71 0.81 -3.97
N PHE A 246 7.76 1.21 -3.11
CA PHE A 246 6.44 1.69 -3.51
C PHE A 246 6.45 3.14 -4.00
N LEU A 247 7.53 3.88 -3.74
CA LEU A 247 7.70 5.26 -4.17
C LEU A 247 8.38 5.38 -5.54
N GLN A 248 9.05 4.33 -6.00
CA GLN A 248 9.73 4.33 -7.29
C GLN A 248 8.74 4.04 -8.42
N PRO A 249 8.75 4.81 -9.52
CA PRO A 249 8.00 4.45 -10.72
C PRO A 249 8.64 3.22 -11.38
N ASN A 250 7.83 2.43 -12.10
CA ASN A 250 8.36 1.31 -12.89
C ASN A 250 9.38 1.82 -13.91
N THR A 251 10.65 1.47 -13.73
CA THR A 251 11.72 1.78 -14.65
C THR A 251 11.66 0.80 -15.82
N LYS A 252 11.39 1.33 -17.02
CA LYS A 252 11.60 0.59 -18.26
C LYS A 252 13.08 0.67 -18.62
N LEU A 253 13.64 -0.43 -19.13
CA LEU A 253 14.99 -0.43 -19.70
C LEU A 253 15.08 0.62 -20.81
N THR A 254 16.19 1.33 -20.88
CA THR A 254 16.45 2.26 -21.97
C THR A 254 16.55 1.50 -23.29
N GLU A 255 16.25 2.16 -24.42
CA GLU A 255 16.32 1.49 -25.72
C GLU A 255 17.73 1.01 -26.05
N GLU A 256 18.76 1.76 -25.65
CA GLU A 256 20.16 1.38 -25.83
C GLU A 256 20.50 0.09 -25.07
N GLU A 257 20.13 0.00 -23.80
CA GLU A 257 20.34 -1.21 -22.99
C GLU A 257 19.50 -2.38 -23.50
N ALA A 258 18.26 -2.13 -23.90
CA ALA A 258 17.40 -3.14 -24.49
C ALA A 258 18.00 -3.68 -25.79
N ASN A 259 18.54 -2.82 -26.65
CA ASN A 259 19.23 -3.21 -27.88
C ASN A 259 20.52 -3.99 -27.58
N ARG A 260 21.30 -3.58 -26.57
CA ARG A 260 22.47 -4.35 -26.09
C ARG A 260 22.10 -5.73 -25.57
N LEU A 261 20.93 -5.88 -24.93
CA LEU A 261 20.38 -7.15 -24.47
C LEU A 261 19.72 -7.96 -25.61
N GLY A 262 19.72 -7.45 -26.84
CA GLY A 262 19.20 -8.13 -28.02
C GLY A 262 17.69 -7.95 -28.21
N LYS A 263 17.14 -6.76 -27.95
CA LYS A 263 15.77 -6.38 -28.33
C LYS A 263 15.57 -6.69 -29.81
N LYS A 264 14.62 -7.58 -30.12
CA LYS A 264 14.33 -8.00 -31.48
C LYS A 264 13.49 -6.94 -32.20
N ASP A 265 13.88 -6.64 -33.43
CA ASP A 265 13.15 -5.74 -34.30
C ASP A 265 11.89 -6.46 -34.85
N PRO A 266 10.68 -5.89 -34.63
CA PRO A 266 9.44 -6.44 -35.17
C PRO A 266 9.42 -6.56 -36.69
N ASP A 267 10.03 -5.63 -37.43
CA ASP A 267 9.97 -5.61 -38.90
C ASP A 267 10.95 -6.59 -39.53
N ALA A 268 12.06 -6.87 -38.86
CA ALA A 268 13.04 -7.87 -39.28
C ALA A 268 12.59 -9.32 -38.99
N TYR A 269 11.69 -9.53 -38.01
CA TYR A 269 11.21 -10.87 -37.60
C TYR A 269 9.67 -10.96 -37.46
N PRO A 270 8.89 -10.65 -38.51
CA PRO A 270 7.44 -10.51 -38.42
C PRO A 270 6.71 -11.81 -38.02
N TRP A 271 7.24 -12.98 -38.39
CA TRP A 271 6.66 -14.29 -38.02
C TRP A 271 6.89 -14.72 -36.55
N GLN A 272 7.88 -14.14 -35.86
CA GLN A 272 8.16 -14.48 -34.45
C GLN A 272 7.18 -13.80 -33.47
N LEU A 273 6.61 -12.66 -33.86
CA LEU A 273 5.61 -11.93 -33.07
C LEU A 273 4.18 -12.45 -33.30
N ALA A 274 3.84 -12.82 -34.54
CA ALA A 274 2.53 -13.37 -34.88
C ALA A 274 2.21 -14.71 -34.21
N SER A 275 3.23 -15.43 -33.74
CA SER A 275 3.11 -16.76 -33.11
C SER A 275 2.79 -16.71 -31.60
N ARG A 276 2.74 -15.52 -30.98
CA ARG A 276 2.43 -15.36 -29.54
C ARG A 276 1.04 -14.74 -29.36
N PRO A 277 -0.01 -15.52 -29.01
CA PRO A 277 -1.29 -14.94 -28.67
C PRO A 277 -1.15 -14.26 -27.30
N GLY A 278 -1.27 -12.93 -27.22
CA GLY A 278 -1.59 -12.25 -25.95
C GLY A 278 -0.82 -10.98 -25.56
N HIS A 279 0.03 -10.38 -26.39
CA HIS A 279 0.64 -9.08 -26.06
C HIS A 279 0.35 -8.03 -27.15
N ALA A 280 -0.91 -7.64 -27.26
CA ALA A 280 -1.25 -6.28 -27.64
C ALA A 280 -1.48 -5.53 -26.32
N LEU A 281 -0.45 -4.82 -25.87
CA LEU A 281 -0.59 -3.78 -24.85
C LEU A 281 -1.22 -2.58 -25.55
N SER A 282 -2.50 -2.32 -25.26
CA SER A 282 -3.12 -1.00 -25.35
C SER A 282 -3.30 -0.48 -23.94
#